data_AF-A0A7X2M9W4-F1
#
_entry.id   AF-A0A7X2M9W4-F1
#
_cell.length_a   1.000
_cell.length_b   1.000
_cell.length_c   1.000
_cell.angle_alpha   90.00
_cell.angle_beta   90.00
_cell.angle_gamma   90.00
#
_symmetry.space_group_name_H-M   'P 1'
#
loop_
_entity.id
_entity.type
_entity.pdbx_description
1 polymer ?
#
loop_
_entity_poly.entity_id
_entity_poly.type
_entity_poly.pdbx_seq_one_letter_code
_entity_poly.pdbx_strand_id
1 'polypeptide(L)'
;MDKVEKKRQKEQYVVEEMIRLYCRKNHPKEKRQEGQMCLECQALSDYAKQRSQKCPFMEEKTFCANCKVHCYKPQMREQIRQVMRFSGPRMLLYHPILAIWHLICSIKEKKKETKG
;
A
#
# COMPACT_ATOMS: atom_id res chain seq x y z
N MET A 1 10.56 0.61 -21.44
CA MET A 1 9.71 0.23 -20.29
C MET A 1 8.45 1.05 -20.30
N ASP A 2 7.31 0.37 -20.37
CA ASP A 2 5.98 0.97 -20.35
C ASP A 2 5.75 1.81 -19.07
N LYS A 3 5.07 2.95 -19.20
CA LYS A 3 4.77 3.88 -18.09
C LYS A 3 3.90 3.19 -17.03
N VAL A 4 2.99 2.31 -17.45
CA VAL A 4 2.11 1.57 -16.55
C VAL A 4 2.92 0.56 -15.72
N GLU A 5 3.86 -0.16 -16.34
CA GLU A 5 4.71 -1.12 -15.63
C GLU A 5 5.60 -0.44 -14.58
N LYS A 6 6.20 0.71 -14.90
CA LYS A 6 6.95 1.50 -13.91
C LYS A 6 6.08 1.92 -12.73
N LYS A 7 4.82 2.29 -12.98
CA LYS A 7 3.85 2.63 -11.93
C LYS A 7 3.51 1.40 -11.08
N ARG A 8 3.35 0.21 -11.67
CA ARG A 8 3.11 -1.06 -10.95
C ARG A 8 4.24 -1.34 -9.97
N GLN A 9 5.47 -1.32 -10.46
CA GLN A 9 6.66 -1.56 -9.65
C GLN A 9 6.77 -0.56 -8.50
N LYS A 10 6.49 0.72 -8.76
CA LYS A 10 6.51 1.76 -7.74
C LYS A 10 5.47 1.54 -6.64
N GLU A 11 4.22 1.23 -6.99
CA GLU A 11 3.19 0.92 -5.98
C GLU A 11 3.53 -0.34 -5.18
N GLN A 12 4.02 -1.40 -5.85
CA GLN A 12 4.42 -2.65 -5.19
C GLN A 12 5.53 -2.40 -4.17
N TYR A 13 6.55 -1.63 -4.55
CA TYR A 13 7.66 -1.27 -3.68
C TYR A 13 7.19 -0.44 -2.47
N VAL A 14 6.34 0.57 -2.69
CA VAL A 14 5.81 1.40 -1.60
C VAL A 14 5.01 0.57 -0.60
N VAL A 15 4.12 -0.32 -1.08
CA VAL A 15 3.33 -1.18 -0.20
C VAL A 15 4.22 -2.16 0.57
N GLU A 16 5.23 -2.73 -0.08
CA GLU A 16 6.20 -3.62 0.56
C GLU A 16 6.97 -2.92 1.69
N GLU A 17 7.47 -1.70 1.45
CA GLU A 17 8.17 -0.93 2.49
C GLU A 17 7.25 -0.56 3.66
N MET A 18 5.98 -0.24 3.37
CA MET A 18 4.98 -0.01 4.42
C MET A 18 4.77 -1.26 5.28
N ILE A 19 4.66 -2.43 4.68
CA ILE A 19 4.48 -3.71 5.38
C ILE A 19 5.74 -4.06 6.18
N ARG A 20 6.93 -3.84 5.62
CA ARG A 20 8.22 -4.05 6.28
C ARG A 20 8.36 -3.18 7.53
N LEU A 21 8.02 -1.91 7.43
CA LEU A 21 8.01 -0.99 8.57
C LEU A 21 7.04 -1.45 9.67
N TYR A 22 5.83 -1.86 9.28
CA TYR A 22 4.82 -2.39 10.19
C TYR A 22 5.33 -3.64 10.92
N CYS A 23 5.89 -4.60 10.17
CA CYS A 23 6.42 -5.84 10.73
C CYS A 23 7.54 -5.59 11.74
N ARG A 24 8.46 -4.67 11.43
CA ARG A 24 9.61 -4.37 12.30
C ARG A 24 9.20 -3.79 13.66
N LYS A 25 8.08 -3.05 13.71
CA LYS A 25 7.62 -2.32 14.89
C LYS A 25 6.54 -3.06 15.68
N ASN A 26 5.63 -3.75 15.01
CA ASN A 26 4.48 -4.39 15.66
C ASN A 26 4.72 -5.87 15.96
N HIS A 27 5.65 -6.55 15.26
CA HIS A 27 5.91 -7.97 15.48
C HIS A 27 7.27 -8.21 16.18
N PRO A 28 7.33 -9.16 17.13
CA PRO A 28 8.55 -9.50 17.85
C PRO A 28 9.65 -9.99 16.89
N LYS A 29 10.91 -9.86 17.32
CA LYS A 29 12.06 -10.27 16.51
C LYS A 29 12.10 -11.78 16.31
N GLU A 30 11.65 -12.59 17.27
CA GLU A 30 11.65 -14.06 17.12
C GLU A 30 10.73 -14.55 15.98
N LYS A 31 9.67 -13.79 15.65
CA LYS A 31 8.78 -14.11 14.51
C LYS A 31 9.35 -13.71 13.15
N ARG A 32 10.49 -13.00 13.12
CA ARG A 32 11.16 -12.57 11.89
C ARG A 32 12.25 -13.57 11.56
N GLN A 33 12.28 -14.04 10.31
CA GLN A 33 13.45 -14.74 9.79
C GLN A 33 14.60 -13.73 9.65
N GLU A 34 15.84 -14.20 9.76
CA GLU A 34 17.02 -13.34 9.76
C GLU A 34 17.05 -12.46 8.50
N GLY A 35 16.99 -11.14 8.69
CA GLY A 35 16.93 -10.16 7.59
C GLY A 35 15.57 -10.02 6.88
N GLN A 36 14.55 -10.80 7.24
CA GLN A 36 13.25 -10.86 6.53
C GLN A 36 12.06 -10.46 7.41
N MET A 37 10.89 -10.26 6.77
CA MET A 37 9.62 -10.04 7.45
C MET A 37 9.11 -11.36 8.05
N CYS A 38 8.17 -11.30 9.00
CA CYS A 38 7.46 -12.49 9.45
C CYS A 38 6.59 -13.07 8.32
N LEU A 39 6.23 -14.35 8.44
CA LEU A 39 5.43 -15.08 7.43
C LEU A 39 4.11 -14.37 7.09
N GLU A 40 3.41 -13.83 8.09
CA GLU A 40 2.14 -13.12 7.89
C GLU A 40 2.31 -11.85 7.05
N CYS A 41 3.33 -11.04 7.34
CA CYS A 41 3.64 -9.83 6.59
C CYS A 41 4.16 -10.15 5.19
N GLN A 42 4.93 -11.23 5.05
CA GLN A 42 5.39 -11.72 3.74
C GLN A 42 4.20 -12.12 2.87
N ALA A 43 3.28 -12.93 3.40
CA ALA A 43 2.06 -13.33 2.70
C ALA A 43 1.19 -12.13 2.28
N LEU A 44 1.08 -11.10 3.13
CA LEU A 44 0.37 -9.86 2.78
C LEU A 44 1.05 -9.10 1.64
N SER A 45 2.38 -9.01 1.66
CA SER A 45 3.18 -8.36 0.61
C SER A 45 3.02 -9.07 -0.73
N ASP A 46 3.16 -10.40 -0.73
CA ASP A 46 3.03 -11.22 -1.94
C ASP A 46 1.61 -11.17 -2.51
N TYR A 47 0.60 -11.17 -1.64
CA TYR A 47 -0.80 -10.96 -2.03
C TYR A 47 -1.00 -9.59 -2.69
N ALA A 48 -0.44 -8.53 -2.10
CA ALA A 48 -0.54 -7.18 -2.66
C ALA A 48 0.15 -7.06 -4.03
N LYS A 49 1.34 -7.65 -4.17
CA LYS A 49 2.08 -7.72 -5.45
C LYS A 49 1.28 -8.44 -6.53
N GLN A 50 0.75 -9.61 -6.22
CA GLN A 50 -0.07 -10.39 -7.14
C GLN A 50 -1.32 -9.61 -7.60
N ARG A 51 -1.98 -8.89 -6.68
CA ARG A 51 -3.14 -8.04 -7.01
C ARG A 51 -2.76 -6.84 -7.87
N SER A 52 -1.64 -6.19 -7.57
CA SER A 52 -1.14 -5.06 -8.37
C SER A 52 -0.78 -5.50 -9.79
N GLN A 53 -0.16 -6.67 -9.98
CA GLN A 53 0.20 -7.19 -11.29
C GLN A 53 -1.01 -7.41 -12.20
N LYS A 54 -2.11 -7.93 -11.65
CA LYS A 54 -3.35 -8.23 -12.39
C LYS A 54 -4.35 -7.07 -12.46
N CYS A 55 -3.98 -5.88 -11.98
CA CYS A 55 -4.93 -4.76 -11.90
C CYS A 55 -5.19 -4.16 -13.30
N PRO A 56 -6.44 -4.15 -13.80
CA PRO A 56 -6.75 -3.53 -15.09
C PRO A 56 -6.77 -2.00 -14.99
N PHE A 57 -7.09 -1.44 -13.83
CA PHE A 57 -7.26 0.01 -13.60
C PHE A 57 -5.96 0.74 -13.24
N MET A 58 -4.80 0.12 -13.46
CA MET A 58 -3.52 0.66 -12.99
C MET A 58 -3.16 2.00 -13.64
N GLU A 59 -3.55 2.18 -14.90
CA GLU A 59 -3.31 3.41 -15.64
C GLU A 59 -4.14 4.57 -15.07
N GLU A 60 -5.42 4.33 -14.83
CA GLU A 60 -6.39 5.34 -14.38
C GLU A 60 -6.28 5.70 -12.89
N LYS A 61 -6.03 4.72 -12.01
CA LYS A 61 -6.06 4.95 -10.57
C LYS A 61 -4.75 5.58 -10.08
N THR A 62 -4.81 6.49 -9.11
CA THR A 62 -3.60 7.08 -8.49
C THR A 62 -2.94 6.13 -7.48
N PHE A 63 -3.75 5.41 -6.70
CA PHE A 63 -3.33 4.44 -5.70
C PHE A 63 -4.32 3.27 -5.57
N CYS A 64 -3.85 2.14 -5.02
CA CYS A 64 -4.71 1.01 -4.65
C CYS A 64 -5.83 1.38 -3.65
N ALA A 65 -5.65 2.41 -2.82
CA ALA A 65 -6.65 2.87 -1.87
C ALA A 65 -7.91 3.44 -2.55
N ASN A 66 -7.77 4.01 -3.75
CA ASN A 66 -8.84 4.68 -4.50
C ASN A 66 -9.46 3.75 -5.55
N CYS A 67 -9.27 2.44 -5.38
CA CYS A 67 -9.79 1.45 -6.33
C CYS A 67 -11.32 1.39 -6.24
N LYS A 68 -12.00 1.57 -7.38
CA LYS A 68 -13.47 1.49 -7.48
C LYS A 68 -14.03 0.08 -7.22
N VAL A 69 -13.18 -0.95 -7.28
CA VAL A 69 -13.59 -2.36 -7.12
C VAL A 69 -13.04 -2.99 -5.86
N HIS A 70 -13.80 -3.92 -5.31
CA HIS A 70 -13.38 -4.73 -4.17
C HIS A 70 -12.43 -5.86 -4.58
N CYS A 71 -11.15 -5.54 -4.72
CA CYS A 71 -10.13 -6.51 -5.13
C CYS A 71 -9.55 -7.33 -3.96
N TYR A 72 -9.52 -6.81 -2.72
CA TYR A 72 -8.96 -7.54 -1.57
C TYR A 72 -10.03 -8.39 -0.89
N LYS A 73 -9.65 -9.61 -0.47
CA LYS A 73 -10.43 -10.44 0.46
C LYS A 73 -10.63 -9.65 1.78
N PRO A 74 -11.78 -9.80 2.47
CA PRO A 74 -12.09 -9.03 3.69
C PRO A 74 -10.98 -9.08 4.76
N GLN A 75 -10.43 -10.26 5.02
CA GLN A 75 -9.34 -10.45 6.00
C GLN A 75 -8.06 -9.71 5.60
N MET A 76 -7.61 -9.89 4.35
CA MET A 76 -6.42 -9.19 3.82
C MET A 76 -6.61 -7.67 3.75
N ARG A 77 -7.85 -7.23 3.51
CA ARG A 77 -8.22 -5.81 3.50
C ARG A 77 -8.08 -5.19 4.88
N GLU A 78 -8.47 -5.91 5.93
CA GLU A 78 -8.30 -5.43 7.30
C GLU A 78 -6.83 -5.28 7.64
N GLN A 79 -6.03 -6.31 7.34
CA GLN A 79 -4.58 -6.29 7.57
C GLN A 79 -3.88 -5.15 6.83
N ILE A 80 -4.15 -4.96 5.54
CA ILE A 80 -3.53 -3.85 4.79
C ILE A 80 -4.01 -2.49 5.31
N ARG A 81 -5.26 -2.35 5.78
CA ARG A 81 -5.71 -1.09 6.40
C ARG A 81 -4.96 -0.77 7.69
N GLN A 82 -4.67 -1.76 8.53
CA GLN A 82 -3.83 -1.58 9.73
C GLN A 82 -2.42 -1.13 9.35
N VAL A 83 -1.81 -1.78 8.35
CA VAL A 83 -0.50 -1.38 7.81
C VAL A 83 -0.55 0.05 7.27
N MET A 84 -1.54 0.41 6.46
CA MET A 84 -1.68 1.75 5.89
C MET A 84 -1.87 2.81 6.99
N ARG A 85 -2.67 2.53 8.02
CA ARG A 85 -2.90 3.45 9.15
C ARG A 85 -1.64 3.66 9.98
N PHE A 86 -0.84 2.62 10.16
CA PHE A 86 0.41 2.71 10.92
C PHE A 86 1.55 3.31 10.09
N SER A 87 1.82 2.74 8.91
CA SER A 87 2.96 3.08 8.07
C SER A 87 2.72 4.30 7.19
N GLY A 88 1.47 4.63 6.85
CA GLY A 88 1.14 5.75 5.97
C GLY A 88 1.68 7.09 6.46
N PRO A 89 1.39 7.53 7.70
CA PRO A 89 1.94 8.75 8.26
C PRO A 89 3.47 8.71 8.43
N ARG A 90 4.03 7.51 8.60
CA ARG A 90 5.47 7.30 8.83
C ARG A 90 6.28 7.27 7.52
N MET A 91 5.64 6.90 6.42
CA MET A 91 6.22 6.97 5.07
C MET A 91 6.41 8.41 4.57
N LEU A 92 5.67 9.38 5.13
CA LEU A 92 5.89 10.83 4.87
C LEU A 92 7.32 11.27 5.20
N LEU A 93 7.98 10.62 6.17
CA LEU A 93 9.34 10.95 6.59
C LEU A 93 10.41 10.40 5.62
N TYR A 94 10.08 9.38 4.83
CA TYR A 94 11.02 8.72 3.90
C TYR A 94 10.85 9.17 2.45
N HIS A 95 9.62 9.47 2.03
CA HIS A 95 9.32 9.99 0.69
C HIS A 95 8.34 11.19 0.76
N PRO A 96 8.81 12.36 1.21
CA PRO A 96 7.95 13.51 1.50
C PRO A 96 7.09 13.95 0.31
N ILE A 97 7.63 13.90 -0.90
CA ILE A 97 6.92 14.33 -2.13
C ILE A 97 5.76 13.37 -2.50
N LEU A 98 5.97 12.05 -2.40
CA LEU A 98 4.95 11.05 -2.72
C LEU A 98 3.77 11.09 -1.74
N ALA A 99 4.07 11.39 -0.48
CA ALA A 99 3.07 11.37 0.57
C ALA A 99 2.32 12.71 0.69
N ILE A 100 2.94 13.85 0.35
CA ILE A 100 2.21 15.11 0.09
C ILE A 100 1.27 14.95 -1.11
N TRP A 101 1.70 14.31 -2.20
CA TRP A 101 0.81 14.00 -3.33
C TRP A 101 -0.34 13.07 -2.92
N HIS A 102 -0.07 12.01 -2.14
CA HIS A 102 -1.10 11.11 -1.60
C HIS A 102 -2.12 11.84 -0.73
N LEU A 103 -1.67 12.74 0.15
CA LEU A 103 -2.54 13.52 1.02
C LEU A 103 -3.41 14.50 0.22
N ILE A 104 -2.82 15.23 -0.73
CA ILE A 104 -3.55 16.19 -1.57
C ILE A 104 -4.59 15.47 -2.45
N CYS A 105 -4.23 14.34 -3.07
CA CYS A 105 -5.18 13.52 -3.84
C CYS A 105 -6.31 12.97 -2.96
N SER A 106 -5.99 12.43 -1.78
CA SER A 106 -6.99 11.88 -0.85
C SER A 106 -7.97 12.97 -0.34
N ILE A 107 -7.50 14.19 -0.11
CA ILE A 107 -8.35 15.32 0.32
C ILE A 107 -9.21 15.84 -0.84
N LYS A 108 -8.65 15.88 -2.05
CA LYS A 108 -9.35 16.36 -3.25
C LYS A 108 -10.51 15.44 -3.67
N GLU A 109 -10.38 14.13 -3.43
CA GLU A 109 -11.45 13.16 -3.64
C GLU A 109 -12.55 13.25 -2.58
N LYS A 110 -12.20 13.36 -1.28
CA LYS A 110 -13.19 13.58 -0.21
C LYS A 110 -14.05 14.83 -0.41
N LYS A 111 -13.47 15.92 -0.95
CA LYS A 111 -14.21 17.15 -1.28
C LYS A 111 -15.19 17.01 -2.45
N LYS A 112 -15.06 15.98 -3.30
CA LYS A 112 -16.01 15.70 -4.38
C LYS A 112 -17.24 14.95 -3.88
N GLU A 113 -17.09 14.08 -2.87
CA GLU A 113 -18.22 13.35 -2.27
C GLU A 113 -19.14 14.22 -1.41
N THR A 114 -18.66 15.36 -0.89
CA THR A 114 -19.48 16.26 -0.04
C THR A 114 -20.27 17.31 -0.81
N LYS A 115 -20.16 17.35 -2.15
CA LYS A 115 -20.85 18.31 -3.02
C LYS A 115 -21.83 17.65 -4.02
N GLY A 116 -22.08 16.35 -3.87
CA GLY A 116 -23.08 15.60 -4.63
C GLY A 116 -24.32 15.36 -3.81
#